data_AF-A0A6V7IG59-F1
#
_entry.id   AF-A0A6V7IG59-F1
#
_cell.length_a   1.000
_cell.length_b   1.000
_cell.length_c   1.000
_cell.angle_alpha   90.00
_cell.angle_beta   90.00
_cell.angle_gamma   90.00
#
_symmetry.space_group_name_H-M   'P 1'
#
loop_
_entity.id
_entity.type
_entity.pdbx_description
1 polymer ?
#
loop_
_entity_poly.entity_id
_entity_poly.type
_entity_poly.pdbx_seq_one_letter_code
_entity_poly.pdbx_strand_id
1 'polypeptide(L)'
;VVGKWYNGLDFHTDELIWAKGTESMPMSACSLPCEPGMIRKQQGDTCCWVCDQCEEYEYVYNETTCMDCGYGQWPHQDKRGCYSLPVKHIKWTSAFAIAPAVISCLGIVVTLAVAGVMFQHRDTPVVRASGRELTAILLTGVLVCYLNTFVLLAQPTTVTCILQRFGVGVSFSAVYGALLTKTN
;
A
#
# COMPACT_ATOMS: atom_id res chain seq x y z
N VAL A 1 -43.22 12.47 -50.93
CA VAL A 1 -43.63 11.29 -50.11
C VAL A 1 -42.36 10.83 -49.45
N VAL A 2 -42.24 10.98 -48.13
CA VAL A 2 -40.95 10.91 -47.41
C VAL A 2 -40.47 9.48 -47.11
N GLY A 3 -41.21 8.45 -47.52
CA GLY A 3 -40.83 7.05 -47.32
C GLY A 3 -41.88 6.02 -47.75
N LYS A 4 -41.53 4.73 -47.66
CA LYS A 4 -42.38 3.56 -47.95
C LYS A 4 -42.35 2.59 -46.76
N TRP A 5 -43.46 1.86 -46.56
CA TRP A 5 -43.58 0.83 -45.54
C TRP A 5 -44.25 -0.42 -46.12
N TYR A 6 -43.52 -1.53 -46.17
CA TYR A 6 -44.06 -2.81 -46.65
C TYR A 6 -43.51 -4.04 -45.90
N ASN A 7 -42.32 -3.96 -45.29
CA ASN A 7 -41.75 -4.96 -44.34
C ASN A 7 -40.68 -4.36 -43.41
N GLY A 8 -40.69 -3.04 -43.30
CA GLY A 8 -39.63 -2.23 -42.73
C GLY A 8 -39.92 -0.78 -43.12
N LEU A 9 -39.50 0.15 -42.28
CA LEU A 9 -39.66 1.56 -42.54
C LEU A 9 -38.44 2.04 -43.33
N ASP A 10 -38.66 2.45 -44.58
CA ASP A 10 -37.65 3.06 -45.44
C ASP A 10 -38.06 4.51 -45.70
N PHE A 11 -37.28 5.46 -45.19
CA PHE A 11 -37.58 6.87 -45.30
C PHE A 11 -36.31 7.69 -45.53
N HIS A 12 -36.45 8.75 -46.33
CA HIS A 12 -35.37 9.64 -46.71
C HIS A 12 -35.23 10.74 -45.65
N THR A 13 -34.18 10.66 -44.83
CA THR A 13 -33.95 11.57 -43.69
C THR A 13 -33.71 13.02 -44.11
N ASP A 14 -33.26 13.23 -45.34
CA ASP A 14 -33.00 14.51 -46.00
C ASP A 14 -34.28 15.23 -46.46
N GLU A 15 -35.39 14.51 -46.65
CA GLU A 15 -36.69 15.09 -47.01
C GLU A 15 -37.57 15.43 -45.78
N LEU A 16 -37.07 15.16 -44.57
CA LEU A 16 -37.80 15.39 -43.32
C LEU A 16 -37.66 16.84 -42.82
N ILE A 17 -38.78 17.52 -42.65
CA ILE A 17 -38.84 18.87 -42.10
C ILE A 17 -39.23 18.79 -40.62
N TRP A 18 -38.31 19.14 -39.73
CA TRP A 18 -38.57 19.21 -38.29
C TRP A 18 -39.04 20.60 -37.87
N ALA A 19 -39.81 20.67 -36.78
CA ALA A 19 -40.27 21.94 -36.21
C ALA A 19 -39.08 22.82 -35.79
N LYS A 20 -39.16 24.14 -36.04
CA LYS A 20 -38.13 25.16 -35.76
C LYS A 20 -36.83 25.10 -36.59
N GLY A 21 -36.82 24.39 -37.73
CA GLY A 21 -35.69 24.45 -38.68
C GLY A 21 -34.44 23.68 -38.25
N THR A 22 -34.59 22.73 -37.31
CA THR A 22 -33.55 21.76 -36.98
C THR A 22 -33.47 20.69 -38.08
N GLU A 23 -32.27 20.38 -38.57
CA GLU A 23 -32.05 19.34 -39.59
C GLU A 23 -31.95 17.92 -39.00
N SER A 24 -31.73 17.80 -37.68
CA SER A 24 -31.58 16.53 -36.98
C SER A 24 -32.87 16.11 -36.25
N MET A 25 -33.14 14.80 -36.24
CA MET A 25 -34.23 14.21 -35.47
C MET A 25 -34.12 14.58 -33.97
N PRO A 26 -35.16 15.16 -33.35
CA PRO A 26 -35.14 15.49 -31.94
C PRO A 26 -35.15 14.21 -31.09
N MET A 27 -34.27 14.13 -30.08
CA MET A 27 -34.30 13.03 -29.12
C MET A 27 -35.41 13.24 -28.09
N SER A 28 -36.35 12.29 -28.02
CA SER A 28 -37.37 12.21 -26.96
C SER A 28 -36.84 11.41 -25.77
N ALA A 29 -35.92 11.99 -25.00
CA ALA A 29 -35.35 11.34 -23.81
C ALA A 29 -35.64 12.18 -22.55
N CYS A 30 -36.03 11.50 -21.47
CA CYS A 30 -36.27 12.12 -20.16
C CYS A 30 -34.95 12.48 -19.46
N SER A 31 -33.97 11.57 -19.56
CA SER A 31 -32.66 11.67 -18.94
C SER A 31 -31.56 11.29 -19.92
N LEU A 32 -30.43 11.99 -19.81
CA LEU A 32 -29.25 11.77 -20.64
C LEU A 32 -28.39 10.62 -20.08
N PRO A 33 -27.55 9.98 -20.92
CA PRO A 33 -26.58 8.99 -20.43
C PRO A 33 -25.63 9.64 -19.41
N CYS A 34 -25.39 8.95 -18.30
CA CYS A 34 -24.50 9.42 -17.24
C CYS A 34 -23.03 9.38 -17.66
N GLU A 35 -22.24 10.26 -17.06
CA GLU A 35 -20.80 10.28 -17.24
C GLU A 35 -20.13 9.05 -16.59
N PRO A 36 -18.91 8.68 -17.03
CA PRO A 36 -18.16 7.59 -16.41
C PRO A 36 -17.97 7.83 -14.91
N GLY A 37 -18.27 6.81 -14.10
CA GLY A 37 -18.17 6.88 -12.64
C GLY A 37 -19.45 7.33 -11.91
N MET A 38 -20.55 7.49 -12.65
CA MET A 38 -21.89 7.70 -12.10
C MET A 38 -22.79 6.49 -12.38
N ILE A 39 -23.77 6.29 -11.50
CA ILE A 39 -24.82 5.28 -11.64
C ILE A 39 -26.17 5.95 -11.91
N ARG A 40 -27.05 5.23 -12.61
CA ARG A 40 -28.44 5.60 -12.85
C ARG A 40 -29.28 5.23 -11.64
N LYS A 41 -29.91 6.24 -11.05
CA LYS A 41 -30.90 6.08 -9.99
C LYS A 41 -32.26 6.43 -10.56
N GLN A 42 -33.15 5.44 -10.64
CA GLN A 42 -34.48 5.65 -11.21
C GLN A 42 -35.25 6.73 -10.42
N GLN A 43 -35.88 7.64 -11.14
CA GLN A 43 -36.72 8.69 -10.57
C GLN A 43 -38.08 8.69 -11.25
N GLY A 44 -39.09 8.18 -10.56
CA GLY A 44 -40.45 8.11 -11.09
C GLY A 44 -40.59 7.03 -12.17
N ASP A 45 -40.78 7.44 -13.42
CA ASP A 45 -41.06 6.55 -14.54
C ASP A 45 -39.83 5.73 -14.97
N THR A 46 -40.07 4.57 -15.61
CA THR A 46 -39.02 3.58 -15.93
C THR A 46 -37.93 4.10 -16.88
N CYS A 47 -38.23 5.14 -17.68
CA CYS A 47 -37.30 5.76 -18.63
C CYS A 47 -36.58 7.00 -18.08
N CYS A 48 -36.87 7.41 -16.84
CA CYS A 48 -36.29 8.59 -16.20
C CYS A 48 -35.32 8.17 -15.08
N TRP A 49 -34.08 8.64 -15.16
CA TRP A 49 -33.09 8.44 -14.11
C TRP A 49 -32.31 9.72 -13.80
N VAL A 50 -31.78 9.79 -12.58
CA VAL A 50 -30.81 10.78 -12.15
C VAL A 50 -29.45 10.11 -12.04
N CYS A 51 -28.40 10.81 -12.46
CA CYS A 51 -27.03 10.34 -12.29
C CYS A 51 -26.57 10.65 -10.87
N ASP A 52 -26.21 9.60 -10.14
CA ASP A 52 -25.66 9.67 -8.77
C ASP A 52 -24.19 9.26 -8.81
N GLN A 53 -23.33 9.97 -8.09
CA GLN A 53 -21.89 9.73 -8.14
C GLN A 53 -21.49 8.69 -7.10
N CYS A 54 -20.72 7.66 -7.51
CA CYS A 54 -20.18 6.70 -6.54
C CYS A 54 -19.13 7.35 -5.63
N GLU A 55 -19.06 6.88 -4.38
CA GLU A 55 -18.07 7.29 -3.38
C GLU A 55 -16.62 7.12 -3.88
N GLU A 56 -15.66 7.82 -3.27
CA GLU A 56 -14.25 7.82 -3.73
C GLU A 56 -13.60 6.43 -3.70
N TYR A 57 -14.04 5.55 -2.82
CA TYR A 57 -13.53 4.19 -2.64
C TYR A 57 -14.32 3.12 -3.40
N GLU A 58 -15.39 3.52 -4.09
CA GLU A 58 -16.28 2.64 -4.84
C GLU A 58 -16.03 2.72 -6.36
N TYR A 59 -16.37 1.62 -7.03
CA TYR A 59 -16.40 1.51 -8.47
C TYR A 59 -17.81 1.16 -8.97
N VAL A 60 -18.09 1.48 -10.23
CA VAL A 60 -19.34 1.15 -10.90
C VAL A 60 -19.32 -0.34 -11.27
N TYR A 61 -20.06 -1.15 -10.52
CA TYR A 61 -20.21 -2.58 -10.83
C TYR A 61 -21.23 -2.79 -11.95
N ASN A 62 -22.35 -2.08 -11.88
CA ASN A 62 -23.42 -2.07 -12.88
C ASN A 62 -23.93 -0.65 -13.08
N GLU A 63 -24.71 -0.41 -14.15
CA GLU A 63 -25.29 0.91 -14.45
C GLU A 63 -26.14 1.50 -13.30
N THR A 64 -26.55 0.72 -12.30
CA THR A 64 -27.40 1.14 -11.17
C THR A 64 -26.74 0.97 -9.80
N THR A 65 -25.53 0.41 -9.72
CA THR A 65 -24.97 -0.04 -8.43
C THR A 65 -23.47 0.19 -8.35
N CYS A 66 -23.07 0.92 -7.31
CA CYS A 66 -21.69 1.07 -6.89
C CYS A 66 -21.32 -0.07 -5.93
N MET A 67 -20.07 -0.51 -6.01
CA MET A 67 -19.52 -1.53 -5.11
C MET A 67 -18.16 -1.07 -4.57
N ASP A 68 -17.89 -1.43 -3.32
CA ASP A 68 -16.61 -1.16 -2.66
C ASP A 68 -15.48 -2.01 -3.26
N CYS A 69 -14.30 -1.43 -3.45
CA CYS A 69 -13.12 -2.15 -3.97
C CYS A 69 -12.52 -3.16 -2.98
N GLY A 70 -12.88 -3.07 -1.69
CA GLY A 70 -12.34 -3.87 -0.62
C GLY A 70 -10.97 -3.39 -0.13
N TYR A 71 -10.47 -4.07 0.91
CA TYR A 71 -9.21 -3.70 1.54
C TYR A 71 -8.01 -3.91 0.61
N GLY A 72 -7.15 -2.90 0.53
CA GLY A 72 -5.89 -2.97 -0.24
C GLY A 72 -6.07 -2.75 -1.75
N GLN A 73 -7.27 -2.36 -2.19
CA GLN A 73 -7.54 -1.96 -3.56
C GLN A 73 -8.12 -0.55 -3.61
N TRP A 74 -8.05 0.08 -4.79
CA TRP A 74 -8.58 1.41 -5.01
C TRP A 74 -9.16 1.54 -6.42
N PRO A 75 -10.23 2.33 -6.62
CA PRO A 75 -10.84 2.47 -7.94
C PRO A 75 -9.95 3.25 -8.90
N HIS A 76 -10.01 2.88 -10.18
CA HIS A 76 -9.42 3.68 -11.26
C HIS A 76 -10.11 5.05 -11.40
N GLN A 77 -9.48 6.00 -12.09
CA GLN A 77 -10.11 7.31 -12.36
C GLN A 77 -11.44 7.18 -13.12
N ASP A 78 -11.54 6.20 -14.03
CA ASP A 78 -12.78 5.92 -14.76
C ASP A 78 -13.84 5.18 -13.90
N LYS A 79 -13.51 4.81 -12.66
CA LYS A 79 -14.34 4.04 -11.72
C LYS A 79 -14.94 2.75 -12.31
N ARG A 80 -14.35 2.18 -13.36
CA ARG A 80 -14.80 0.91 -14.00
C ARG A 80 -14.31 -0.36 -13.30
N GLY A 81 -13.38 -0.21 -12.36
CA GLY A 81 -12.78 -1.33 -11.65
C GLY A 81 -11.75 -0.84 -10.65
N CYS A 82 -11.09 -1.79 -10.01
CA CYS A 82 -10.14 -1.56 -8.93
C CYS A 82 -8.75 -2.06 -9.28
N TYR A 83 -7.73 -1.41 -8.74
CA TYR A 83 -6.35 -1.87 -8.79
C TYR A 83 -5.78 -2.06 -7.39
N SER A 84 -4.85 -2.99 -7.24
CA SER A 84 -4.17 -3.24 -5.96
C SER A 84 -3.23 -2.09 -5.60
N LEU A 85 -3.32 -1.62 -4.36
CA LEU A 85 -2.44 -0.56 -3.86
C LEU A 85 -0.98 -1.05 -3.82
N PRO A 86 -0.04 -0.32 -4.43
CA PRO A 86 1.36 -0.68 -4.36
C PRO A 86 1.89 -0.47 -2.93
N VAL A 87 2.63 -1.45 -2.42
CA VAL A 87 3.23 -1.39 -1.09
C VAL A 87 4.34 -0.33 -1.06
N LYS A 88 4.09 0.77 -0.35
CA LYS A 88 5.11 1.79 -0.07
C LYS A 88 6.11 1.24 0.94
N HIS A 89 7.35 1.08 0.51
CA HIS A 89 8.48 0.68 1.35
C HIS A 89 9.60 1.72 1.23
N ILE A 90 10.47 1.75 2.23
CA ILE A 90 11.68 2.57 2.19
C ILE A 90 12.57 2.08 1.05
N LYS A 91 12.95 2.99 0.15
CA LYS A 91 13.91 2.72 -0.90
C LYS A 91 15.32 2.79 -0.33
N TRP A 92 16.18 1.83 -0.69
CA TRP A 92 17.59 1.81 -0.30
C TRP A 92 18.38 3.05 -0.75
N THR A 93 17.90 3.74 -1.78
CA THR A 93 18.49 5.00 -2.27
C THR A 93 18.12 6.22 -1.43
N SER A 94 17.20 6.08 -0.47
CA SER A 94 16.78 7.19 0.40
C SER A 94 17.82 7.44 1.48
N ALA A 95 18.09 8.71 1.80
CA ALA A 95 18.99 9.08 2.90
C ALA A 95 18.55 8.45 4.24
N PHE A 96 17.25 8.28 4.45
CA PHE A 96 16.67 7.62 5.62
C PHE A 96 16.99 6.13 5.72
N ALA A 97 17.35 5.47 4.61
CA ALA A 97 17.83 4.08 4.61
C ALA A 97 19.35 4.03 4.79
N ILE A 98 20.07 4.90 4.08
CA ILE A 98 21.52 4.89 4.02
C ILE A 98 22.14 5.27 5.37
N ALA A 99 21.66 6.33 6.02
CA ALA A 99 22.20 6.80 7.28
C ALA A 99 22.21 5.72 8.39
N PRO A 100 21.08 5.06 8.73
CA PRO A 100 21.08 3.99 9.72
C PRO A 100 21.85 2.75 9.25
N ALA A 101 21.83 2.41 7.95
CA ALA A 101 22.60 1.27 7.44
C ALA A 101 24.11 1.46 7.64
N VAL A 102 24.64 2.66 7.36
CA VAL A 102 26.07 2.97 7.56
C VAL A 102 26.43 2.92 9.06
N ILE A 103 25.60 3.50 9.92
CA ILE A 103 25.82 3.46 11.38
C ILE A 103 25.82 2.01 11.88
N SER A 104 24.88 1.18 11.42
CA SER A 104 24.82 -0.22 11.80
C SER A 104 25.99 -1.04 11.26
N CYS A 105 26.46 -0.79 10.03
CA CYS A 105 27.68 -1.39 9.49
C CYS A 105 28.90 -1.08 10.38
N LEU A 106 29.11 0.20 10.73
CA LEU A 106 30.21 0.61 11.60
C LEU A 106 30.07 -0.02 12.99
N GLY A 107 28.86 -0.03 13.55
CA GLY A 107 28.56 -0.66 14.84
C GLY A 107 28.87 -2.15 14.87
N ILE A 108 28.53 -2.90 13.82
CA ILE A 108 28.85 -4.33 13.70
C ILE A 108 30.37 -4.54 13.68
N VAL A 109 31.11 -3.77 12.87
CA VAL A 109 32.57 -3.89 12.78
C VAL A 109 33.22 -3.64 14.15
N VAL A 110 32.81 -2.57 14.84
CA VAL A 110 33.32 -2.26 16.19
C VAL A 110 32.96 -3.36 17.18
N THR A 111 31.73 -3.86 17.15
CA THR A 111 31.27 -4.93 18.06
C THR A 111 32.05 -6.22 17.87
N LEU A 112 32.31 -6.62 16.61
CA LEU A 112 33.12 -7.78 16.27
C LEU A 112 34.58 -7.61 16.68
N ALA A 113 35.15 -6.41 16.49
CA ALA A 113 36.51 -6.11 16.93
C ALA A 113 36.63 -6.24 18.45
N VAL A 114 35.69 -5.67 19.21
CA VAL A 114 35.65 -5.80 20.68
C VAL A 114 35.50 -7.26 21.09
N ALA A 115 34.57 -8.00 20.47
CA ALA A 115 34.38 -9.43 20.74
C ALA A 115 35.65 -10.25 20.45
N GLY A 116 36.38 -9.93 19.37
CA GLY A 116 37.65 -10.56 19.02
C GLY A 116 38.75 -10.29 20.04
N VAL A 117 38.92 -9.03 20.47
CA VAL A 117 39.88 -8.65 21.52
C VAL A 117 39.55 -9.35 22.83
N MET A 118 38.26 -9.38 23.22
CA MET A 118 37.82 -10.10 24.41
C MET A 118 38.06 -11.61 24.30
N PHE A 119 37.93 -12.20 23.10
CA PHE A 119 38.23 -13.60 22.85
C PHE A 119 39.71 -13.92 22.99
N GLN A 120 40.58 -13.06 22.47
CA GLN A 120 42.03 -13.25 22.53
C GLN A 120 42.57 -13.06 23.97
N HIS A 121 42.03 -12.09 24.71
CA HIS A 121 42.45 -11.77 26.08
C HIS A 121 41.56 -12.41 27.16
N ARG A 122 40.97 -13.57 26.87
CA ARG A 122 40.06 -14.29 27.79
C ARG A 122 40.66 -14.56 29.17
N ASP A 123 41.97 -14.71 29.27
CA ASP A 123 42.67 -15.01 30.51
C ASP A 123 43.09 -13.75 31.30
N THR A 124 42.85 -12.55 30.75
CA THR A 124 43.17 -11.32 31.49
C THR A 124 42.22 -11.14 32.69
N PRO A 125 42.74 -10.72 33.86
CA PRO A 125 41.96 -10.64 35.10
C PRO A 125 40.77 -9.68 34.98
N VAL A 126 40.86 -8.68 34.09
CA VAL A 126 39.79 -7.73 33.79
C VAL A 126 38.57 -8.42 33.17
N VAL A 127 38.76 -9.30 32.18
CA VAL A 127 37.66 -10.02 31.50
C VAL A 127 37.04 -11.08 32.43
N ARG A 128 37.89 -11.70 33.26
CA ARG A 128 37.47 -12.74 34.20
C ARG A 128 36.67 -12.17 35.37
N ALA A 129 37.01 -10.98 35.87
CA ALA A 129 36.28 -10.30 36.93
C ALA A 129 34.93 -9.70 36.47
N SER A 130 34.82 -9.30 35.20
CA SER A 130 33.64 -8.61 34.66
C SER A 130 32.45 -9.52 34.29
N GLY A 131 32.55 -10.83 34.55
CA GLY A 131 31.55 -11.83 34.14
C GLY A 131 31.59 -12.08 32.62
N ARG A 132 32.38 -13.07 32.19
CA ARG A 132 32.55 -13.44 30.78
C ARG A 132 31.22 -13.70 30.07
N GLU A 133 30.32 -14.40 30.75
CA GLU A 133 29.01 -14.79 30.23
C GLU A 133 28.09 -13.56 30.08
N LEU A 134 28.05 -12.65 31.06
CA LEU A 134 27.24 -11.42 31.02
C LEU A 134 27.70 -10.47 29.90
N THR A 135 29.00 -10.28 29.75
CA THR A 135 29.56 -9.40 28.71
C THR A 135 29.35 -10.01 27.31
N ALA A 136 29.41 -11.34 27.17
CA ALA A 136 29.07 -12.03 25.93
C ALA A 136 27.58 -11.88 25.56
N ILE A 137 26.67 -11.98 26.53
CA ILE A 137 25.23 -11.73 26.33
C ILE A 137 24.99 -10.29 25.86
N LEU A 138 25.64 -9.32 26.50
CA LEU A 138 25.53 -7.90 26.13
C LEU A 138 26.02 -7.65 24.69
N LEU A 139 27.22 -8.13 24.34
CA LEU A 139 27.77 -8.00 22.98
C LEU A 139 26.88 -8.66 21.93
N THR A 140 26.32 -9.84 22.24
CA THR A 140 25.39 -10.54 21.35
C THR A 140 24.10 -9.74 21.15
N GLY A 141 23.54 -9.17 22.22
CA GLY A 141 22.35 -8.31 22.14
C GLY A 141 22.60 -7.06 21.29
N VAL A 142 23.75 -6.40 21.45
CA VAL A 142 24.15 -5.24 20.63
C VAL A 142 24.34 -5.62 19.16
N LEU A 143 24.98 -6.76 18.88
CA LEU A 143 25.14 -7.25 17.51
C LEU A 143 23.78 -7.50 16.84
N VAL A 144 22.86 -8.16 17.55
CA VAL A 144 21.49 -8.40 17.06
C VAL A 144 20.74 -7.08 16.85
N CYS A 145 20.91 -6.07 17.71
CA CYS A 145 20.34 -4.73 17.49
C CYS A 145 20.78 -4.14 16.14
N TYR A 146 22.07 -4.17 15.81
CA TYR A 146 22.56 -3.62 14.54
C TYR A 146 22.10 -4.44 13.34
N LEU A 147 21.99 -5.77 13.47
CA LEU A 147 21.45 -6.63 12.42
C LEU A 147 19.95 -6.36 12.18
N ASN A 148 19.17 -6.12 13.23
CA ASN A 148 17.75 -5.77 13.13
C ASN A 148 17.50 -4.50 12.32
N THR A 149 18.46 -3.57 12.27
CA THR A 149 18.35 -2.38 11.42
C THR A 149 18.17 -2.76 9.94
N PHE A 150 18.89 -3.78 9.46
CA PHE A 150 18.75 -4.26 8.08
C PHE A 150 17.41 -4.96 7.85
N VAL A 151 16.93 -5.71 8.84
CA VAL A 151 15.61 -6.35 8.78
C VAL A 151 14.50 -5.29 8.75
N LEU A 152 14.66 -4.18 9.48
CA LEU A 152 13.75 -3.03 9.47
C LEU A 152 13.71 -2.30 8.12
N LEU A 153 14.86 -2.22 7.44
CA LEU A 153 14.98 -1.60 6.11
C LEU A 153 14.55 -2.52 4.96
N ALA A 154 14.53 -3.83 5.18
CA ALA A 154 14.12 -4.80 4.18
C ALA A 154 12.64 -4.65 3.82
N GLN A 155 12.26 -5.17 2.65
CA GLN A 155 10.87 -5.12 2.21
C GLN A 155 9.95 -5.84 3.21
N PRO A 156 8.77 -5.28 3.52
CA PRO A 156 7.84 -5.89 4.45
C PRO A 156 7.29 -7.18 3.85
N THR A 157 7.61 -8.28 4.50
CA THR A 157 7.14 -9.64 4.24
C THR A 157 6.75 -10.25 5.57
N THR A 158 5.94 -11.32 5.57
CA THR A 158 5.55 -11.99 6.80
C THR A 158 6.76 -12.41 7.64
N VAL A 159 7.83 -12.89 6.99
CA VAL A 159 9.07 -13.30 7.65
C VAL A 159 9.81 -12.11 8.25
N THR A 160 9.99 -11.02 7.49
CA THR A 160 10.68 -9.83 8.00
C THR A 160 9.91 -9.18 9.14
N CYS A 161 8.58 -9.14 9.11
CA CYS A 161 7.76 -8.65 10.23
C CYS A 161 7.92 -9.49 11.51
N ILE A 162 7.96 -10.82 11.38
CA ILE A 162 8.20 -11.72 12.53
C ILE A 162 9.60 -11.45 13.09
N LEU A 163 10.62 -11.43 12.24
CA LEU A 163 12.00 -11.17 12.64
C LEU A 163 12.16 -9.79 13.30
N GLN A 164 11.53 -8.74 12.79
CA GLN A 164 11.54 -7.42 13.41
C GLN A 164 10.94 -7.45 14.81
N ARG A 165 9.77 -8.07 14.97
CA ARG A 165 9.04 -8.10 16.25
C ARG A 165 9.83 -8.82 17.33
N PHE A 166 10.36 -10.00 17.01
CA PHE A 166 11.14 -10.78 17.97
C PHE A 166 12.55 -10.21 18.14
N GLY A 167 13.22 -9.87 17.05
CA GLY A 167 14.59 -9.39 17.05
C GLY A 167 14.75 -8.16 17.92
N VAL A 168 13.90 -7.14 17.74
CA VAL A 168 13.98 -5.89 18.51
C VAL A 168 13.67 -6.13 19.99
N GLY A 169 12.63 -6.93 20.29
CA GLY A 169 12.26 -7.23 21.67
C GLY A 169 13.36 -8.00 22.42
N VAL A 170 13.90 -9.05 21.80
CA VAL A 170 14.94 -9.89 22.40
C VAL A 170 16.24 -9.11 22.58
N SER A 171 16.62 -8.30 21.59
CA SER A 171 17.88 -7.56 21.64
C SER A 171 17.90 -6.52 22.77
N PHE A 172 16.85 -5.71 22.91
CA PHE A 172 16.75 -4.75 24.02
C PHE A 172 16.69 -5.46 25.37
N SER A 173 15.90 -6.54 25.48
CA SER A 173 15.79 -7.29 26.73
C SER A 173 17.12 -7.89 27.17
N ALA A 174 17.91 -8.44 26.24
CA ALA A 174 19.23 -8.99 26.52
C ALA A 174 20.22 -7.91 26.98
N VAL A 175 20.24 -6.75 26.31
CA VAL A 175 21.14 -5.64 26.66
C VAL A 175 20.78 -5.06 28.03
N TYR A 176 19.52 -4.72 28.28
CA TYR A 176 19.09 -4.16 29.56
C TYR A 176 19.22 -5.17 30.70
N GLY A 177 18.89 -6.45 30.47
CA GLY A 177 19.08 -7.50 31.45
C GLY A 177 20.53 -7.65 31.87
N ALA A 178 21.45 -7.75 30.90
CA ALA A 178 22.88 -7.86 31.18
C ALA A 178 23.45 -6.61 31.88
N LEU A 179 22.99 -5.41 31.51
CA LEU A 179 23.40 -4.17 32.17
C LEU A 179 22.93 -4.15 33.64
N LEU A 180 21.66 -4.43 33.90
CA LEU A 180 21.10 -4.43 35.25
C LEU A 180 21.81 -5.42 36.17
N THR A 181 22.08 -6.64 35.69
CA THR A 181 22.83 -7.65 36.46
C THR A 181 24.28 -7.26 36.68
N LYS A 182 24.88 -6.46 35.80
CA LYS A 182 26.25 -5.99 35.95
C LYS A 182 26.36 -4.80 36.91
N THR A 183 25.32 -3.97 37.00
CA THR A 183 25.29 -2.78 37.86
C THR A 183 24.86 -3.04 39.30
N ASN A 184 24.24 -4.19 39.59
CA ASN A 184 23.75 -4.59 40.91
C ASN A 184 24.67 -5.65 41.50
#